data_AF-A0A9E2MQ26-F1
#
_entry.id   AF-A0A9E2MQ26-F1
#
_cell.length_a   1.000
_cell.length_b   1.000
_cell.length_c   1.000
_cell.angle_alpha   90.00
_cell.angle_beta   90.00
_cell.angle_gamma   90.00
#
_symmetry.space_group_name_H-M   'P 1'
#
loop_
_entity.id
_entity.type
_entity.pdbx_description
1 polymer ?
#
loop_
_entity_poly.entity_id
_entity_poly.type
_entity_poly.pdbx_seq_one_letter_code
_entity_poly.pdbx_strand_id
1 'polypeptide(L)'
;GGFLAFIVSGNITMSSNVGHTVLSNTAGNIEGVYVADGALIIATNSGTDERFVGEGTFVGWANVALQRDFRSTDNDLYPAQTFIYRPDFMKNTPEKMKRSQMLWQETN
;
A
#
# COMPACT_ATOMS: atom_id res chain seq x y z
N GLY A 1 -11.75 10.05 -12.33
CA GLY A 1 -11.47 9.20 -11.17
C GLY A 1 -11.15 10.09 -9.98
N GLY A 2 -11.70 9.80 -8.81
CA GLY A 2 -11.40 10.53 -7.58
C GLY A 2 -10.01 10.18 -7.05
N PHE A 3 -9.28 11.17 -6.54
CA PHE A 3 -8.02 10.96 -5.85
C PHE A 3 -8.32 10.76 -4.36
N LEU A 4 -7.95 9.59 -3.81
CA LEU A 4 -8.07 9.27 -2.39
C LEU A 4 -6.67 9.10 -1.79
N ALA A 5 -6.38 9.89 -0.76
CA ALA A 5 -5.13 9.82 -0.04
C ALA A 5 -5.35 9.82 1.47
N PHE A 6 -4.68 8.91 2.18
CA PHE A 6 -4.61 8.86 3.63
C PHE A 6 -3.19 9.18 4.06
N ILE A 7 -3.03 10.25 4.84
CA ILE A 7 -1.75 10.68 5.40
C ILE A 7 -1.95 10.76 6.91
N VAL A 8 -1.29 9.87 7.66
CA VAL A 8 -1.47 9.75 9.10
C VAL A 8 -0.13 9.78 9.82
N SER A 9 -0.10 10.38 11.01
CA SER A 9 1.07 10.36 11.90
C SER A 9 1.26 9.02 12.62
N GLY A 10 0.23 8.18 12.63
CA GLY A 10 0.25 6.85 13.24
C GLY A 10 0.56 5.73 12.25
N ASN A 11 0.10 4.53 12.60
CA ASN A 11 0.20 3.35 11.74
C ASN A 11 -1.01 3.26 10.81
N ILE A 12 -0.80 2.75 9.60
CA ILE A 12 -1.89 2.30 8.71
C ILE A 12 -1.88 0.78 8.75
N THR A 13 -2.98 0.18 9.18
CA THR A 13 -3.14 -1.29 9.20
C THR A 13 -4.22 -1.71 8.22
N MET A 14 -3.82 -2.46 7.20
CA MET A 14 -4.75 -3.14 6.31
C MET A 14 -5.18 -4.44 6.96
N SER A 15 -6.49 -4.55 7.25
CA SER A 15 -7.07 -5.73 7.89
C SER A 15 -6.80 -6.99 7.08
N SER A 16 -6.66 -8.12 7.77
CA SER A 16 -6.48 -9.44 7.17
C SER A 16 -7.69 -9.90 6.34
N ASN A 17 -8.87 -9.32 6.57
CA ASN A 17 -10.11 -9.60 5.83
C ASN A 17 -10.21 -8.84 4.50
N VAL A 18 -9.18 -8.08 4.12
CA VAL A 18 -9.16 -7.35 2.85
C VAL A 18 -8.26 -8.09 1.87
N GLY A 19 -8.86 -8.90 1.01
CA GLY A 19 -8.15 -9.64 -0.02
C GLY A 19 -9.09 -10.43 -0.92
N HIS A 20 -8.50 -11.21 -1.82
CA HIS A 20 -9.22 -12.17 -2.64
C HIS A 20 -9.00 -13.59 -2.12
N THR A 21 -10.11 -14.32 -1.95
CA THR A 21 -10.08 -15.77 -1.73
C THR A 21 -9.70 -16.52 -3.01
N VAL A 22 -10.00 -15.94 -4.18
CA VAL A 22 -9.59 -16.47 -5.48
C VAL A 22 -8.18 -15.97 -5.81
N LEU A 23 -7.20 -16.85 -5.74
CA LEU A 23 -5.79 -16.50 -5.88
C LEU A 23 -5.38 -16.01 -7.27
N SER A 24 -6.14 -16.33 -8.32
CA SER A 24 -5.89 -15.83 -9.67
C SER A 24 -6.39 -14.38 -9.89
N ASN A 25 -7.13 -13.82 -8.94
CA ASN A 25 -7.64 -12.46 -9.06
C ASN A 25 -6.53 -11.43 -8.81
N THR A 26 -6.33 -10.55 -9.79
CA THR A 26 -5.33 -9.48 -9.77
C THR A 26 -5.96 -8.08 -9.68
N ALA A 27 -7.27 -7.98 -9.49
CA ALA A 27 -7.93 -6.68 -9.32
C ALA A 27 -7.54 -6.06 -7.98
N GLY A 28 -7.28 -4.74 -7.96
CA GLY A 28 -7.03 -4.00 -6.73
C GLY A 28 -8.12 -4.17 -5.68
N ASN A 29 -7.76 -4.70 -4.51
CA ASN A 29 -8.64 -4.69 -3.33
C ASN A 29 -8.73 -3.29 -2.73
N ILE A 30 -7.63 -2.55 -2.79
CA ILE A 30 -7.50 -1.20 -2.26
C ILE A 30 -6.79 -0.34 -3.30
N GLU A 31 -7.35 0.82 -3.60
CA GLU A 31 -6.76 1.80 -4.49
C GLU A 31 -6.49 3.12 -3.74
N GLY A 32 -5.36 3.77 -4.02
CA GLY A 32 -5.08 5.13 -3.55
C GLY A 32 -3.65 5.37 -3.06
N VAL A 33 -3.47 6.47 -2.33
CA VAL A 33 -2.19 6.86 -1.73
C VAL A 33 -2.27 6.74 -0.22
N TYR A 34 -1.42 5.90 0.37
CA TYR A 34 -1.38 5.64 1.81
C TYR A 34 0.01 5.99 2.33
N VAL A 35 0.09 6.98 3.22
CA VAL A 35 1.33 7.45 3.82
C VAL A 35 1.17 7.42 5.34
N ALA A 36 1.93 6.53 5.98
CA ALA A 36 2.02 6.40 7.43
C ALA A 36 3.39 6.93 7.89
N ASP A 37 3.41 7.84 8.86
CA ASP A 37 4.65 8.20 9.58
C ASP A 37 5.14 7.04 10.45
N GLY A 38 4.21 6.28 11.02
CA GLY A 38 4.49 5.02 11.69
C GLY A 38 4.70 3.85 10.72
N ALA A 39 4.12 2.72 11.06
CA ALA A 39 4.21 1.50 10.28
C ALA A 39 3.03 1.35 9.30
N LEU A 40 3.34 0.93 8.06
CA LEU A 40 2.37 0.34 7.16
C LEU A 40 2.33 -1.17 7.42
N ILE A 41 1.19 -1.69 7.87
CA ILE A 41 1.04 -3.09 8.27
C ILE A 41 0.00 -3.75 7.37
N ILE A 42 0.40 -4.77 6.63
CA ILE A 42 -0.53 -5.68 5.94
C ILE A 42 -0.74 -6.89 6.86
N ALA A 43 -1.86 -6.89 7.57
CA ALA A 43 -2.12 -7.86 8.63
C ALA A 43 -2.41 -9.26 8.08
N THR A 44 -2.01 -10.28 8.83
CA THR A 44 -2.28 -11.70 8.57
C THR A 44 -3.44 -12.20 9.46
N ASN A 45 -4.17 -13.22 9.00
CA ASN A 45 -5.21 -13.91 9.77
C ASN A 45 -4.67 -15.13 10.57
N SER A 46 -3.35 -15.33 10.62
CA SER A 46 -2.70 -16.49 11.28
C SER A 46 -3.05 -17.87 10.69
N GLY A 47 -3.90 -17.93 9.65
CA GLY A 47 -4.33 -19.13 8.94
C GLY A 47 -3.92 -19.07 7.46
N THR A 48 -4.79 -19.45 6.54
CA THR A 48 -4.56 -19.18 5.11
C THR A 48 -4.99 -17.75 4.83
N ASP A 49 -4.02 -16.88 4.52
CA ASP A 49 -4.30 -15.48 4.23
C ASP A 49 -5.00 -15.30 2.88
N GLU A 50 -5.78 -14.23 2.72
CA GLU A 50 -6.32 -13.85 1.41
C GLU A 50 -5.26 -13.12 0.59
N ARG A 51 -5.33 -13.24 -0.75
CA ARG A 51 -4.41 -12.53 -1.64
C ARG A 51 -4.65 -11.03 -1.54
N PHE A 52 -3.63 -10.26 -1.18
CA PHE A 52 -3.71 -8.81 -1.14
C PHE A 52 -3.22 -8.19 -2.45
N VAL A 53 -4.05 -7.35 -3.08
CA VAL A 53 -3.65 -6.53 -4.23
C VAL A 53 -3.92 -5.07 -3.92
N GLY A 54 -2.85 -4.27 -3.78
CA GLY A 54 -2.94 -2.84 -3.56
C GLY A 54 -2.52 -2.07 -4.81
N GLU A 55 -3.36 -1.14 -5.28
CA GLU A 55 -3.05 -0.29 -6.42
C GLU A 55 -2.79 1.16 -5.98
N GLY A 56 -1.61 1.68 -6.28
CA GLY A 56 -1.24 3.06 -5.98
C GLY A 56 0.10 3.18 -5.26
N THR A 57 0.13 3.99 -4.20
CA THR A 57 1.38 4.33 -3.50
C THR A 57 1.21 4.06 -2.02
N PHE A 58 2.10 3.25 -1.45
CA PHE A 58 2.07 2.85 -0.06
C PHE A 58 3.43 3.16 0.58
N VAL A 59 3.42 3.99 1.63
CA VAL A 59 4.62 4.45 2.33
C VAL A 59 4.40 4.27 3.82
N GLY A 60 5.30 3.54 4.47
CA GLY A 60 5.45 3.52 5.93
C GLY A 60 6.84 4.04 6.27
N TRP A 61 6.92 5.26 6.79
CA TRP A 61 8.21 5.93 7.04
C TRP A 61 9.03 5.22 8.12
N ALA A 62 8.39 4.74 9.18
CA ALA A 62 9.08 3.98 10.22
C ALA A 62 9.29 2.51 9.84
N ASN A 63 8.26 1.86 9.26
CA ASN A 63 8.33 0.44 8.90
C ASN A 63 7.28 0.05 7.85
N VAL A 64 7.58 -1.00 7.08
CA VAL A 64 6.62 -1.69 6.21
C VAL A 64 6.60 -3.17 6.59
N ALA A 65 5.51 -3.62 7.20
CA ALA A 65 5.32 -5.00 7.65
C ALA A 65 4.38 -5.75 6.70
N LEU A 66 4.95 -6.69 5.94
CA LEU A 66 4.25 -7.53 4.96
C LEU A 66 4.06 -8.93 5.53
N GLN A 67 2.96 -9.17 6.24
CA GLN A 67 2.83 -10.37 7.08
C GLN A 67 1.97 -11.50 6.47
N ARG A 68 1.34 -11.29 5.31
CA ARG A 68 0.46 -12.29 4.68
C ARG A 68 1.26 -13.47 4.11
N ASP A 69 0.76 -14.67 4.36
CA ASP A 69 1.30 -15.94 3.87
C ASP A 69 0.15 -16.94 3.65
N PHE A 70 0.12 -17.59 2.48
CA PHE A 70 -0.86 -18.65 2.20
C PHE A 70 -0.59 -19.94 2.98
N ARG A 71 0.65 -20.13 3.45
CA ARG A 71 1.08 -21.32 4.20
C ARG A 71 0.75 -22.63 3.45
N SER A 72 0.86 -22.58 2.12
CA SER A 72 0.50 -23.61 1.14
C SER A 72 1.48 -23.55 -0.04
N THR A 73 1.51 -24.60 -0.88
CA THR A 73 2.23 -24.60 -2.17
C THR A 73 1.74 -23.51 -3.12
N ASP A 74 0.56 -22.94 -2.87
CA ASP A 74 0.03 -21.82 -3.64
C ASP A 74 0.91 -20.57 -3.60
N ASN A 75 1.74 -20.41 -2.56
CA ASN A 75 2.68 -19.30 -2.43
C ASN A 75 3.80 -19.33 -3.50
N ASP A 76 4.06 -20.50 -4.09
CA ASP A 76 5.02 -20.67 -5.18
C ASP A 76 4.45 -20.20 -6.53
N LEU A 77 3.12 -20.23 -6.68
CA LEU A 77 2.42 -19.88 -7.91
C LEU A 77 1.84 -18.46 -7.88
N TYR A 78 1.47 -17.98 -6.69
CA TYR A 78 0.83 -16.68 -6.51
C TYR A 78 1.47 -15.93 -5.34
N PRO A 79 1.87 -14.66 -5.54
CA PRO A 79 2.36 -13.84 -4.43
C PRO A 79 1.20 -13.49 -3.49
N ALA A 80 1.40 -13.71 -2.18
CA ALA A 80 0.43 -13.36 -1.14
C ALA A 80 0.07 -11.86 -1.12
N GLN A 81 1.00 -11.01 -1.56
CA GLN A 81 0.87 -9.55 -1.56
C GLN A 81 1.42 -8.99 -2.87
N THR A 82 0.60 -8.24 -3.61
CA THR A 82 0.97 -7.60 -4.87
C THR A 82 0.71 -6.10 -4.78
N PHE A 83 1.70 -5.28 -5.14
CA PHE A 83 1.58 -3.83 -5.21
C PHE A 83 1.70 -3.38 -6.67
N ILE A 84 0.64 -2.78 -7.21
CA ILE A 84 0.60 -2.27 -8.57
C ILE A 84 0.76 -0.76 -8.50
N TYR A 85 1.85 -0.26 -9.06
CA TYR A 85 2.09 1.17 -9.12
C TYR A 85 1.16 1.82 -10.16
N ARG A 86 0.37 2.81 -9.74
CA ARG A 86 -0.49 3.60 -10.62
C ARG A 86 0.06 5.02 -10.84
N PRO A 87 0.78 5.27 -11.96
CA PRO A 87 1.35 6.58 -12.24
C PRO A 87 0.29 7.67 -12.46
N ASP A 88 -0.95 7.27 -12.77
CA ASP A 88 -2.09 8.17 -12.98
C ASP A 88 -2.39 9.01 -11.73
N PHE A 89 -2.13 8.46 -10.53
CA PHE A 89 -2.30 9.21 -9.29
C PHE A 89 -1.31 10.35 -9.19
N MET A 90 -0.04 10.18 -9.61
CA MET A 90 0.92 11.30 -9.64
C MET A 90 0.47 12.44 -10.55
N LYS A 91 -0.22 12.14 -11.65
CA LYS A 91 -0.75 13.16 -12.56
C LYS A 91 -1.94 13.91 -11.95
N ASN A 92 -2.79 13.22 -11.20
CA ASN A 92 -4.00 13.79 -10.57
C ASN A 92 -3.80 14.27 -9.12
N THR A 93 -2.61 14.09 -8.53
CA THR A 93 -2.30 14.60 -7.20
C THR A 93 -2.48 16.14 -7.15
N PRO A 94 -3.13 16.69 -6.10
CA PRO A 94 -3.28 18.13 -5.92
C PRO A 94 -1.94 18.86 -6.00
N GLU A 95 -1.89 20.01 -6.69
CA GLU A 95 -0.64 20.77 -6.89
C GLU A 95 0.11 21.10 -5.60
N LYS A 96 -0.62 21.28 -4.48
CA LYS A 96 -0.01 21.57 -3.17
C LYS A 96 0.89 20.44 -2.66
N MET A 97 0.64 19.18 -3.05
CA MET A 97 1.49 18.04 -2.69
C MET A 97 2.59 17.77 -3.72
N LYS A 98 2.52 18.36 -4.92
CA LYS A 98 3.57 18.28 -5.96
C LYS A 98 4.71 19.26 -5.73
N ARG A 99 4.53 20.24 -4.84
CA ARG A 99 5.56 21.22 -4.50
C ARG A 99 6.35 20.73 -3.27
N SER A 100 7.66 20.54 -3.43
CA SER A 100 8.56 20.42 -2.28
C SER A 100 8.48 21.72 -1.47
N GLN A 101 8.11 21.64 -0.19
CA GLN A 101 8.13 22.80 0.71
C GLN A 101 9.55 23.17 1.17
N MET A 102 10.56 22.34 0.87
CA MET A 102 11.97 22.70 1.04
C MET A 102 12.54 23.18 -0.29
N LEU A 103 12.61 24.50 -0.44
CA LEU A 103 13.62 25.16 -1.26
C LEU A 103 14.93 25.06 -0.49
N TRP A 104 15.76 24.06 -0.83
CA TRP A 104 17.14 24.08 -0.37
C TRP A 104 17.82 25.33 -0.96
N GLN A 105 18.37 26.17 -0.10
CA GLN A 105 19.23 27.28 -0.48
C GLN A 105 20.49 27.18 0.38
N GLU A 106 21.62 26.92 -0.27
CA GLU A 106 22.93 27.02 0.36
C GLU A 106 23.10 28.45 0.87
N THR A 107 23.30 28.61 2.18
CA THR A 107 23.66 29.89 2.77
C THR A 107 25.16 29.83 3.07
N ASN A 108 25.91 30.71 2.40
CA ASN A 108 27.38 30.82 2.45
C ASN A 108 27.87 31.34 3.80
#